data_AF-I4D5K1-F1
#
_entry.id   AF-I4D5K1-F1
#
_cell.length_a   1.000
_cell.length_b   1.000
_cell.length_c   1.000
_cell.angle_alpha   90.00
_cell.angle_beta   90.00
_cell.angle_gamma   90.00
#
_symmetry.space_group_name_H-M   'P 1'
#
loop_
_entity.id
_entity.type
_entity.pdbx_description
1 polymer ?
#
loop_
_entity_poly.entity_id
_entity_poly.type
_entity_poly.pdbx_seq_one_letter_code
_entity_poly.pdbx_strand_id
1 'polypeptide(L)'
;MPTGVAERISFINLLMMLGNVPNDEPDFRFSAFLWVLIEVHKISTDTIAKFAKIQEQDVLDFMNDDSTVPIEKKYRLASVIMMLRFIFKAVEPKI
;
A
#
# COMPACT_ATOMS: atom_id res chain seq x y z
N MET A 1 7.92 23.19 4.92
CA MET A 1 6.85 22.20 5.18
C MET A 1 5.73 22.43 4.17
N PRO A 2 5.08 21.39 3.64
CA PRO A 2 3.96 21.53 2.70
C PRO A 2 2.83 22.37 3.30
N THR A 3 2.37 23.38 2.56
CA THR A 3 1.43 24.39 3.05
C THR A 3 0.00 24.07 2.63
N GLY A 4 -0.19 23.38 1.49
CA GLY A 4 -1.47 22.86 1.02
C GLY A 4 -1.82 21.45 1.51
N VAL A 5 -3.11 21.10 1.49
CA VAL A 5 -3.61 19.76 1.87
C VAL A 5 -3.10 18.67 0.91
N ALA A 6 -3.14 18.93 -0.40
CA ALA A 6 -2.62 18.01 -1.42
C ALA A 6 -1.10 17.78 -1.30
N GLU A 7 -0.35 18.85 -1.05
CA GLU A 7 1.10 18.77 -0.80
C GLU A 7 1.43 17.99 0.48
N ARG A 8 0.61 18.14 1.53
CA ARG A 8 0.76 17.35 2.77
C ARG A 8 0.54 15.86 2.52
N ILE A 9 -0.51 15.49 1.77
CA ILE A 9 -0.80 14.09 1.43
C ILE A 9 0.32 13.50 0.58
N SER A 10 0.78 14.22 -0.45
CA SER A 10 1.89 13.77 -1.30
C SER A 10 3.19 13.62 -0.52
N PHE A 11 3.50 14.58 0.36
CA PHE A 11 4.67 14.53 1.22
C PHE A 11 4.62 13.36 2.21
N ILE A 12 3.47 13.08 2.80
CA ILE A 12 3.25 11.90 3.66
C ILE A 12 3.42 10.61 2.85
N ASN A 13 2.86 10.54 1.63
CA ASN A 13 3.04 9.39 0.73
C ASN A 13 4.52 9.17 0.42
N LEU A 14 5.28 10.24 0.14
CA LEU A 14 6.72 10.19 -0.10
C LEU A 14 7.50 9.75 1.15
N LEU A 15 7.13 10.24 2.33
CA LEU A 15 7.75 9.81 3.60
C LEU A 15 7.49 8.33 3.89
N MET A 16 6.28 7.84 3.63
CA MET A 16 5.95 6.41 3.73
C MET A 16 6.73 5.57 2.71
N MET A 17 7.05 6.12 1.53
CA MET A 17 7.93 5.49 0.54
C MET A 17 9.41 5.51 0.94
N LEU A 18 9.85 6.47 1.76
CA LEU A 18 11.26 6.72 2.07
C LEU A 18 11.84 5.84 3.18
N GLY A 19 11.06 5.03 3.90
CA GLY A 19 11.54 3.86 4.64
C GLY A 19 12.85 4.05 5.43
N ASN A 20 13.01 5.15 6.17
CA ASN A 20 14.21 5.39 6.99
C ASN A 20 14.05 4.79 8.40
N VAL A 21 13.57 3.55 8.44
CA VAL A 21 13.66 2.67 9.61
C VAL A 21 14.54 1.49 9.16
N PRO A 22 15.57 1.11 9.93
CA PRO A 22 16.55 0.09 9.55
C PRO A 22 15.98 -1.35 9.58
N ASN A 23 14.78 -1.55 9.01
CA ASN A 23 14.20 -2.86 8.79
C ASN A 23 13.97 -3.04 7.29
N ASP A 24 14.83 -3.85 6.68
CA ASP A 24 14.88 -4.14 5.24
C ASP A 24 13.79 -5.15 4.82
N GLU A 25 12.63 -5.15 5.51
CA GLU A 25 11.57 -6.12 5.28
C GLU A 25 10.64 -5.67 4.14
N PRO A 26 10.53 -6.43 3.05
CA PRO A 26 9.64 -6.12 1.92
C PRO A 26 8.19 -5.89 2.34
N ASP A 27 7.73 -6.62 3.35
CA ASP A 27 6.35 -6.58 3.83
C ASP A 27 5.98 -5.22 4.44
N PHE A 28 6.93 -4.54 5.07
CA PHE A 28 6.74 -3.16 5.54
C PHE A 28 6.48 -2.20 4.39
N ARG A 29 7.26 -2.29 3.30
CA ARG A 29 7.08 -1.45 2.10
C ARG A 29 5.74 -1.71 1.43
N PHE A 30 5.35 -2.99 1.33
CA PHE A 30 4.05 -3.35 0.76
C PHE A 30 2.89 -2.86 1.63
N SER A 31 3.00 -2.93 2.96
CA SER A 31 2.00 -2.39 3.88
C SER A 31 1.83 -0.89 3.73
N ALA A 32 2.92 -0.14 3.59
CA ALA A 32 2.87 1.29 3.32
C ALA A 32 2.19 1.62 1.97
N PHE A 33 2.49 0.85 0.92
CA PHE A 33 1.82 1.05 -0.38
C PHE A 33 0.35 0.70 -0.32
N LEU A 34 -0.01 -0.38 0.37
CA LEU A 34 -1.39 -0.80 0.58
C LEU A 34 -2.18 0.29 1.32
N TRP A 35 -1.61 0.88 2.36
CA TRP A 35 -2.21 2.01 3.06
C TRP A 35 -2.50 3.19 2.13
N VAL A 36 -1.56 3.57 1.26
CA VAL A 36 -1.79 4.66 0.30
C VAL A 36 -2.92 4.31 -0.68
N LEU A 37 -2.98 3.07 -1.17
CA LEU A 37 -4.05 2.63 -2.07
C LEU A 37 -5.43 2.70 -1.41
N ILE A 38 -5.53 2.35 -0.13
CA ILE A 38 -6.80 2.37 0.61
C ILE A 38 -7.16 3.79 1.05
N GLU A 39 -6.24 4.50 1.70
CA GLU A 39 -6.57 5.78 2.34
C GLU A 39 -6.52 6.97 1.41
N VAL A 40 -5.63 6.96 0.41
CA VAL A 40 -5.51 8.07 -0.53
C VAL A 40 -6.33 7.81 -1.78
N HIS A 41 -6.19 6.63 -2.38
CA HIS A 41 -6.88 6.27 -3.62
C HIS A 41 -8.27 5.66 -3.42
N LYS A 42 -8.69 5.44 -2.15
CA LYS A 42 -10.02 4.95 -1.77
C LYS A 42 -10.41 3.63 -2.44
N ILE A 43 -9.41 2.79 -2.72
CA ILE A 43 -9.63 1.43 -3.23
C ILE A 43 -10.01 0.55 -2.04
N SER A 44 -11.15 -0.14 -2.12
CA SER A 44 -11.58 -1.01 -1.03
C SER A 44 -10.70 -2.25 -0.86
N THR A 45 -10.59 -2.74 0.37
CA THR A 45 -9.90 -3.99 0.72
C THR A 45 -10.44 -5.19 -0.05
N ASP A 46 -11.76 -5.32 -0.18
CA ASP A 46 -12.42 -6.31 -1.05
C ASP A 46 -11.97 -6.23 -2.52
N THR A 47 -11.83 -5.02 -3.08
CA THR A 47 -11.37 -4.86 -4.47
C THR A 47 -9.93 -5.35 -4.65
N ILE A 48 -9.05 -5.00 -3.72
CA ILE A 48 -7.64 -5.43 -3.73
C ILE A 48 -7.56 -6.97 -3.56
N ALA A 49 -8.36 -7.54 -2.66
CA ALA A 49 -8.44 -8.98 -2.44
C ALA A 49 -8.90 -9.72 -3.71
N LYS A 50 -9.91 -9.20 -4.40
CA LYS A 50 -10.40 -9.75 -5.68
C LYS A 50 -9.32 -9.75 -6.75
N PHE A 51 -8.55 -8.67 -6.88
CA PHE A 51 -7.42 -8.62 -7.81
C PHE A 51 -6.31 -9.62 -7.44
N ALA A 52 -6.03 -9.78 -6.14
CA ALA A 52 -5.02 -10.72 -5.66
C ALA A 52 -5.49 -12.18 -5.63
N LYS A 53 -6.79 -12.43 -5.86
CA LYS A 53 -7.43 -13.75 -5.75
C LYS A 53 -7.16 -14.38 -4.37
N ILE A 54 -7.37 -13.60 -3.33
CA ILE A 54 -7.28 -13.97 -1.91
C ILE A 54 -8.55 -13.51 -1.17
N GLN A 55 -8.69 -13.84 0.12
CA GLN A 55 -9.82 -13.38 0.92
C GLN A 55 -9.57 -11.93 1.37
N GLU A 56 -10.64 -11.15 1.57
CA GLU A 56 -10.52 -9.81 2.13
C GLU A 56 -9.85 -9.81 3.51
N GLN A 57 -10.13 -10.84 4.32
CA GLN A 57 -9.49 -11.04 5.60
C GLN A 57 -7.96 -11.14 5.48
N ASP A 58 -7.44 -11.76 4.42
CA ASP A 58 -5.99 -11.86 4.21
C ASP A 58 -5.35 -10.48 3.99
N VAL A 59 -6.09 -9.52 3.41
CA VAL A 59 -5.65 -8.13 3.24
C VAL A 59 -5.67 -7.39 4.57
N LEU A 60 -6.74 -7.57 5.36
CA LEU A 60 -6.87 -6.97 6.69
C LEU A 60 -5.79 -7.51 7.66
N ASP A 61 -5.53 -8.81 7.62
CA ASP A 61 -4.49 -9.45 8.42
C ASP A 61 -3.12 -8.90 8.02
N PHE A 62 -2.82 -8.80 6.72
CA PHE A 62 -1.57 -8.21 6.24
C PHE A 62 -1.35 -6.75 6.71
N MET A 63 -2.41 -5.97 6.88
CA MET A 63 -2.32 -4.60 7.39
C MET A 63 -2.07 -4.51 8.90
N ASN A 64 -2.55 -5.50 9.67
CA ASN A 64 -2.52 -5.47 11.14
C ASN A 64 -1.36 -6.28 11.71
N ASP A 65 -1.21 -7.51 11.22
CA ASP A 65 -0.19 -8.48 11.60
C ASP A 65 0.02 -9.49 10.46
N ASP A 66 1.05 -9.25 9.67
CA ASP A 66 1.37 -10.04 8.49
C ASP A 66 1.97 -11.42 8.83
N SER A 67 2.34 -11.69 10.09
CA SER A 67 2.96 -12.95 10.50
C SER A 67 2.04 -14.16 10.31
N THR A 68 0.73 -13.91 10.31
CA THR A 68 -0.32 -14.92 10.14
C THR A 68 -0.66 -15.20 8.68
N VAL A 69 -0.18 -14.36 7.74
CA VAL A 69 -0.51 -14.44 6.32
C VAL A 69 0.45 -15.39 5.60
N PRO A 70 -0.04 -16.46 4.95
CA PRO A 70 0.81 -17.37 4.19
C PRO A 70 1.61 -16.65 3.10
N ILE A 71 2.87 -17.06 2.92
CA ILE A 71 3.81 -16.43 1.96
C ILE A 71 3.25 -16.37 0.52
N GLU A 72 2.49 -17.39 0.10
CA GLU A 72 1.84 -17.41 -1.22
C GLU A 72 0.84 -16.25 -1.37
N LYS A 73 0.07 -15.96 -0.32
CA LYS A 73 -0.92 -14.87 -0.31
C LYS A 73 -0.22 -13.52 -0.25
N LYS A 74 0.84 -13.38 0.55
CA LYS A 74 1.70 -12.19 0.56
C LYS A 74 2.26 -11.88 -0.82
N TYR A 75 2.75 -12.89 -1.54
CA TYR A 75 3.27 -12.72 -2.90
C TYR A 75 2.22 -12.21 -3.89
N ARG A 76 1.02 -12.83 -3.89
CA ARG A 76 -0.10 -12.40 -4.74
C ARG A 76 -0.54 -10.97 -4.42
N LEU A 77 -0.64 -10.65 -3.14
CA LEU A 77 -0.99 -9.32 -2.65
C LEU A 77 0.07 -8.28 -3.05
N ALA A 78 1.36 -8.57 -2.84
CA ALA A 78 2.47 -7.71 -3.22
C ALA A 78 2.50 -7.41 -4.72
N SER A 79 2.25 -8.41 -5.57
CA SER A 79 2.15 -8.24 -7.03
C SER A 79 1.06 -7.22 -7.41
N VAL A 80 -0.12 -7.34 -6.80
CA VAL A 80 -1.24 -6.42 -7.02
C VAL A 80 -0.95 -5.02 -6.46
N ILE A 81 -0.42 -4.92 -5.24
CA ILE A 81 -0.04 -3.65 -4.62
C ILE A 81 0.93 -2.88 -5.52
N MET A 82 1.97 -3.55 -6.04
CA MET A 82 2.95 -2.92 -6.90
C MET A 82 2.33 -2.42 -8.22
N MET A 83 1.48 -3.24 -8.86
CA MET A 83 0.82 -2.86 -10.09
C MET A 83 -0.15 -1.69 -9.89
N LEU A 84 -0.96 -1.73 -8.84
CA LEU A 84 -1.86 -0.64 -8.49
C LEU A 84 -1.08 0.62 -8.14
N ARG A 85 0.01 0.52 -7.37
CA ARG A 85 0.83 1.70 -7.05
C ARG A 85 1.41 2.35 -8.30
N PHE A 86 1.86 1.54 -9.26
CA PHE A 86 2.35 2.04 -10.54
C PHE A 86 1.25 2.79 -11.33
N ILE A 87 0.06 2.20 -11.43
CA ILE A 87 -1.09 2.81 -12.13
C ILE A 87 -1.53 4.11 -11.46
N PHE A 88 -1.75 4.08 -10.14
CA PHE A 88 -2.32 5.22 -9.42
C PHE A 88 -1.32 6.36 -9.24
N LYS A 89 -0.01 6.06 -9.18
CA LYS A 89 1.03 7.09 -9.24
C LYS A 89 0.97 7.92 -10.52
N ALA A 90 0.53 7.33 -11.65
CA ALA A 90 0.43 8.06 -12.92
C ALA A 90 -0.69 9.12 -12.92
N VAL A 91 -1.70 8.97 -12.05
CA VAL A 91 -2.84 9.88 -11.92
C VAL A 91 -2.79 10.75 -10.65
N GLU A 92 -1.74 10.61 -9.82
CA GLU A 92 -1.50 11.49 -8.69
C GLU A 92 -1.28 12.93 -9.19
N PRO A 93 -1.87 13.96 -8.52
CA PRO A 93 -1.65 15.35 -8.89
C PRO A 93 -0.15 15.67 -8.90
N LYS A 94 0.35 16.13 -10.04
CA LYS A 94 1.71 16.66 -10.14
C LYS A 94 1.73 18.00 -9.39
N ILE A 95 2.47 18.04 -8.30
CA ILE A 95 2.80 19.28 -7.58
C ILE A 95 3.88 20.00 -8.37
#